data_AF-A0A1G7J8S8-F1
#
_entry.id   AF-A0A1G7J8S8-F1
#
_cell.length_a   1.000
_cell.length_b   1.000
_cell.length_c   1.000
_cell.angle_alpha   90.00
_cell.angle_beta   90.00
_cell.angle_gamma   90.00
#
_symmetry.space_group_name_H-M   'P 1'
#
loop_
_entity.id
_entity.type
_entity.pdbx_description
1 polymer ?
#
loop_
_entity_poly.entity_id
_entity_poly.type
_entity_poly.pdbx_seq_one_letter_code
_entity_poly.pdbx_strand_id
1 'polypeptide(L)'
;MSLPVDVPAGEALDVLSRFRVEFYECLYARQDALFELTDAVLCADGPVKTLVELSLAVEHRRGHGALYSALDRGWLEPTRLRRALAGLPLPKAADGRIVLAVDVSNWLRPDAPTSNDRLFCHVYGRGDRKTDQFVPGWPYSFVAALESGRTSWVALLDAVRLGPADDATLVTAAQLRAVVERLVQAGHWRPGDLKILIVRDAGYDVAYLSHALADLPVVLVGRLRSDRVMLRDAGPARSGPKGG
;
A
#
# COMPACT_ATOMS: atom_id res chain seq x y z
N MET A 1 -5.21 -12.59 6.26
CA MET A 1 -5.92 -11.68 7.18
C MET A 1 -5.68 -12.20 8.58
N SER A 2 -4.73 -11.64 9.33
CA SER A 2 -4.58 -12.01 10.74
C SER A 2 -5.56 -11.17 11.52
N LEU A 3 -6.59 -11.84 12.04
CA LEU A 3 -7.48 -11.24 13.02
C LEU A 3 -6.75 -11.18 14.37
N PRO A 4 -7.15 -10.27 15.28
CA PRO A 4 -6.64 -10.27 16.64
C PRO A 4 -6.71 -11.69 17.25
N VAL A 5 -5.72 -12.03 18.08
CA VAL A 5 -5.48 -13.37 18.66
C VAL A 5 -6.69 -13.95 19.41
N ASP A 6 -7.72 -13.14 19.69
CA ASP A 6 -8.91 -13.53 20.46
C ASP A 6 -10.24 -13.48 19.68
N VAL A 7 -10.25 -13.36 18.35
CA VAL A 7 -11.52 -13.44 17.59
C VAL A 7 -12.01 -14.89 17.52
N PRO A 8 -13.22 -15.21 18.01
CA PRO A 8 -13.78 -16.55 17.86
C PRO A 8 -13.78 -16.98 16.40
N ALA A 9 -13.40 -18.24 16.12
CA ALA A 9 -13.28 -18.73 14.75
C ALA A 9 -14.55 -18.54 13.88
N GLY A 10 -15.74 -18.50 14.51
CA GLY A 10 -17.00 -18.19 13.83
C GLY A 10 -17.06 -16.74 13.30
N GLU A 11 -16.69 -15.76 14.12
CA GLU A 11 -16.67 -14.35 13.71
C GLU A 11 -15.62 -14.09 12.62
N ALA A 12 -14.48 -14.76 12.72
CA ALA A 12 -13.43 -14.72 11.70
C ALA A 12 -13.93 -15.22 10.33
N LEU A 13 -14.66 -16.33 10.33
CA LEU A 13 -15.23 -16.91 9.13
C LEU A 13 -16.32 -16.03 8.53
N ASP A 14 -17.14 -15.38 9.36
CA ASP A 14 -18.18 -14.45 8.91
C ASP A 14 -17.58 -13.22 8.21
N VAL A 15 -16.52 -12.65 8.78
CA VAL A 15 -15.79 -11.52 8.17
C VAL A 15 -15.18 -11.94 6.83
N LEU A 16 -14.53 -13.10 6.78
CA LEU A 16 -13.95 -13.63 5.54
C LEU A 16 -15.03 -13.90 4.49
N SER A 17 -16.15 -14.51 4.89
CA SER A 17 -17.28 -14.82 4.00
C SER A 17 -17.84 -13.54 3.36
N ARG A 18 -18.11 -12.50 4.17
CA ARG A 18 -18.57 -11.20 3.67
C ARG A 18 -17.54 -10.55 2.75
N PHE A 19 -16.27 -10.54 3.15
CA PHE A 19 -15.19 -10.00 2.32
C PHE A 19 -15.09 -10.70 0.97
N ARG A 20 -15.26 -12.03 0.92
CA ARG A 20 -15.23 -12.78 -0.33
C ARG A 20 -16.37 -12.38 -1.26
N VAL A 21 -17.58 -12.15 -0.74
CA VAL A 21 -18.69 -11.61 -1.53
C VAL A 21 -18.34 -10.24 -2.09
N GLU A 22 -17.89 -9.30 -1.24
CA GLU A 22 -17.51 -7.96 -1.67
C GLU A 22 -16.37 -7.97 -2.70
N PHE A 23 -15.36 -8.84 -2.50
CA PHE A 23 -14.26 -9.03 -3.44
C PHE A 23 -14.76 -9.53 -4.80
N TYR A 24 -15.64 -10.54 -4.82
CA TYR A 24 -16.23 -11.03 -6.07
C TYR A 24 -16.99 -9.91 -6.80
N GLU A 25 -17.73 -9.08 -6.08
CA GLU A 25 -18.42 -7.94 -6.66
C GLU A 25 -17.49 -6.81 -7.15
N CYS A 26 -16.22 -6.78 -6.72
CA CYS A 26 -15.22 -5.85 -7.26
C CYS A 26 -14.74 -6.27 -8.65
N LEU A 27 -14.87 -7.54 -9.02
CA LEU A 27 -14.52 -8.03 -10.35
C LEU A 27 -15.68 -7.67 -11.28
N TYR A 28 -15.46 -7.02 -12.43
CA TYR A 28 -16.54 -6.73 -13.40
C TYR A 28 -16.41 -7.53 -14.69
N ALA A 29 -15.23 -8.06 -15.01
CA ALA A 29 -15.03 -8.91 -16.17
C ALA A 29 -14.23 -10.15 -15.79
N ARG A 30 -14.63 -11.31 -16.34
CA ARG A 30 -14.03 -12.63 -16.04
C ARG A 30 -14.02 -12.97 -14.54
N GLN A 31 -15.06 -12.53 -13.82
CA GLN A 31 -15.20 -12.60 -12.37
C GLN A 31 -14.85 -13.97 -11.80
N ASP A 32 -15.52 -15.02 -12.25
CA ASP A 32 -15.29 -16.37 -11.71
C ASP A 32 -13.84 -16.83 -11.87
N ALA A 33 -13.24 -16.57 -13.03
CA ALA A 33 -11.88 -17.03 -13.30
C ALA A 33 -10.85 -16.22 -12.49
N LEU A 34 -11.05 -14.91 -12.30
CA LEU A 34 -10.21 -14.08 -11.44
C LEU A 34 -10.38 -14.43 -9.95
N PHE A 35 -11.61 -14.71 -9.52
CA PHE A 35 -11.91 -15.09 -8.15
C PHE A 35 -11.27 -16.44 -7.81
N GLU A 36 -11.49 -17.45 -8.65
CA GLU A 36 -10.87 -18.76 -8.50
C GLU A 36 -9.33 -18.71 -8.61
N LEU A 37 -8.79 -17.85 -9.49
CA LEU A 37 -7.34 -17.63 -9.55
C LEU A 37 -6.80 -17.01 -8.24
N THR A 38 -7.56 -16.11 -7.62
CA THR A 38 -7.17 -15.51 -6.34
C THR A 38 -7.16 -16.56 -5.24
N ASP A 39 -8.17 -17.42 -5.18
CA ASP A 39 -8.21 -18.54 -4.24
C ASP A 39 -7.05 -19.52 -4.47
N ALA A 40 -6.77 -19.87 -5.74
CA ALA A 40 -5.64 -20.74 -6.07
C ALA A 40 -4.29 -20.16 -5.63
N VAL A 41 -4.08 -18.85 -5.77
CA VAL A 41 -2.85 -18.19 -5.27
C VAL A 41 -2.75 -18.26 -3.75
N LEU A 42 -3.86 -18.05 -3.04
CA LEU A 42 -3.89 -18.02 -1.58
C LEU A 42 -3.81 -19.41 -0.94
N CYS A 43 -4.26 -20.45 -1.65
CA CYS A 43 -4.27 -21.84 -1.21
C CYS A 43 -3.06 -22.64 -1.72
N ALA A 44 -2.20 -22.06 -2.55
CA ALA A 44 -0.97 -22.73 -3.00
C ALA A 44 -0.04 -23.04 -1.81
N ASP A 45 0.53 -24.25 -1.80
CA ASP A 45 1.49 -24.72 -0.81
C ASP A 45 2.88 -24.08 -1.01
N GLY A 46 2.96 -22.76 -0.82
CA GLY A 46 4.17 -21.96 -0.88
C GLY A 46 4.25 -21.00 -2.07
N PRO A 47 5.45 -20.48 -2.39
CA PRO A 47 5.60 -19.49 -3.45
C PRO A 47 5.17 -20.01 -4.82
N VAL A 48 4.27 -19.29 -5.49
CA VAL A 48 3.87 -19.57 -6.87
C VAL A 48 5.06 -19.30 -7.81
N LYS A 49 5.61 -20.37 -8.39
CA LYS A 49 6.75 -20.28 -9.31
C LYS A 49 6.34 -20.22 -10.78
N THR A 50 5.21 -20.83 -11.12
CA THR A 50 4.66 -20.77 -12.46
C THR A 50 3.18 -20.43 -12.41
N LEU A 51 2.76 -19.56 -13.31
CA LEU A 51 1.38 -19.10 -13.37
C LEU A 51 0.42 -20.22 -13.82
N VAL A 52 0.87 -21.07 -14.75
CA VAL A 52 0.05 -22.12 -15.34
C VAL A 52 -0.27 -23.25 -14.36
N GLU A 53 0.63 -23.56 -13.43
CA GLU A 53 0.40 -24.58 -12.38
C GLU A 53 -0.82 -24.25 -11.51
N LEU A 54 -1.19 -22.98 -11.37
CA LEU A 54 -2.40 -22.59 -10.63
C LEU A 54 -3.68 -23.14 -11.27
N SER A 55 -3.67 -23.49 -12.56
CA SER A 55 -4.80 -24.15 -13.20
C SER A 55 -5.00 -25.60 -12.77
N LEU A 56 -4.06 -26.16 -12.00
CA LEU A 56 -4.15 -27.50 -11.40
C LEU A 56 -4.61 -27.45 -9.93
N ALA A 57 -4.70 -26.26 -9.33
CA ALA A 57 -5.22 -26.09 -7.98
C ALA A 57 -6.71 -26.44 -7.93
N VAL A 58 -7.16 -27.06 -6.84
CA VAL A 58 -8.57 -27.48 -6.70
C VAL A 58 -9.53 -26.29 -6.70
N GLU A 59 -9.04 -25.14 -6.27
CA GLU A 59 -9.75 -23.86 -6.25
C GLU A 59 -9.97 -23.30 -7.67
N HIS A 60 -9.10 -23.63 -8.64
CA HIS A 60 -9.20 -23.16 -10.02
C HIS A 60 -9.90 -24.18 -10.92
N ARG A 61 -11.22 -24.05 -11.09
CA ARG A 61 -12.07 -25.05 -11.76
C ARG A 61 -12.12 -24.89 -13.28
N ARG A 62 -11.20 -24.12 -13.86
CA ARG A 62 -11.14 -23.77 -15.28
C ARG A 62 -9.77 -24.13 -15.87
N GLY A 63 -9.72 -24.35 -17.18
CA GLY A 63 -8.45 -24.66 -17.85
C GLY A 63 -7.51 -23.46 -17.94
N HIS A 64 -6.21 -23.70 -18.17
CA HIS A 64 -5.17 -22.67 -18.27
C HIS A 64 -5.49 -21.53 -19.28
N GLY A 65 -6.19 -21.82 -20.38
CA GLY A 65 -6.60 -20.79 -21.35
C GLY A 65 -7.56 -19.76 -20.75
N ALA A 66 -8.44 -20.19 -19.84
CA ALA A 66 -9.34 -19.29 -19.11
C ALA A 66 -8.57 -18.42 -18.11
N LEU A 67 -7.54 -18.99 -17.46
CA LEU A 67 -6.64 -18.25 -16.56
C LEU A 67 -5.97 -17.09 -17.29
N TYR A 68 -5.30 -17.35 -18.42
CA TYR A 68 -4.65 -16.28 -19.19
C TYR A 68 -5.66 -15.26 -19.74
N SER A 69 -6.81 -15.72 -20.24
CA SER A 69 -7.89 -14.84 -20.71
C SER A 69 -8.45 -13.94 -19.59
N ALA A 70 -8.49 -14.44 -18.34
CA ALA A 70 -8.91 -13.67 -17.19
C ALA A 70 -7.91 -12.58 -16.81
N LEU A 71 -6.61 -12.85 -16.87
CA LEU A 71 -5.60 -11.83 -16.61
C LEU A 71 -5.50 -10.78 -17.72
N ASP A 72 -5.69 -11.18 -18.98
CA ASP A 72 -5.64 -10.28 -20.14
C ASP A 72 -6.90 -9.42 -20.28
N ARG A 73 -8.09 -10.00 -20.06
CA ARG A 73 -9.39 -9.37 -20.35
C ARG A 73 -10.29 -9.19 -19.14
N GLY A 74 -9.79 -9.53 -17.96
CA GLY A 74 -10.51 -9.31 -16.71
C GLY A 74 -10.43 -7.86 -16.26
N TRP A 75 -11.34 -7.50 -15.36
CA TRP A 75 -11.33 -6.18 -14.74
C TRP A 75 -11.70 -6.30 -13.26
N LEU A 76 -10.87 -5.71 -12.42
CA LEU A 76 -11.10 -5.50 -10.99
C LEU A 76 -11.22 -3.99 -10.79
N GLU A 77 -12.35 -3.53 -10.24
CA GLU A 77 -12.55 -2.13 -9.92
C GLU A 77 -11.75 -1.75 -8.66
N PRO A 78 -10.59 -1.05 -8.79
CA PRO A 78 -9.66 -0.89 -7.68
C PRO A 78 -10.24 -0.03 -6.56
N THR A 79 -11.09 0.95 -6.89
CA THR A 79 -11.70 1.84 -5.90
C THR A 79 -12.66 1.08 -4.99
N ARG A 80 -13.41 0.12 -5.55
CA ARG A 80 -14.32 -0.73 -4.78
C ARG A 80 -13.54 -1.67 -3.86
N LEU A 81 -12.46 -2.28 -4.37
CA LEU A 81 -11.61 -3.15 -3.55
C LEU A 81 -10.97 -2.38 -2.39
N ARG A 82 -10.40 -1.20 -2.66
CA ARG A 82 -9.80 -0.35 -1.60
C ARG A 82 -10.81 0.04 -0.53
N ARG A 83 -12.08 0.25 -0.90
CA ARG A 83 -13.16 0.51 0.07
C ARG A 83 -13.48 -0.73 0.89
N ALA A 84 -13.60 -1.90 0.26
CA ALA A 84 -13.82 -3.16 0.96
C ALA A 84 -12.70 -3.44 1.97
N LEU A 85 -11.43 -3.30 1.54
CA LEU A 85 -10.26 -3.45 2.42
C LEU A 85 -10.26 -2.48 3.60
N ALA A 86 -10.63 -1.22 3.36
CA ALA A 86 -10.69 -0.20 4.40
C ALA A 86 -11.87 -0.37 5.38
N GLY A 87 -12.84 -1.25 5.09
CA GLY A 87 -13.95 -1.58 6.00
C GLY A 87 -13.69 -2.80 6.88
N LEU A 88 -12.57 -3.51 6.67
CA LEU A 88 -12.20 -4.68 7.44
C LEU A 88 -11.74 -4.29 8.85
N PRO A 89 -11.86 -5.19 9.85
CA PRO A 89 -11.23 -4.98 11.15
C PRO A 89 -9.75 -4.65 11.01
N LEU A 90 -9.31 -3.55 11.63
CA LEU A 90 -7.94 -3.08 11.54
C LEU A 90 -7.13 -3.40 12.79
N PRO A 91 -5.85 -3.75 12.63
CA PRO A 91 -4.94 -3.79 13.76
C PRO A 91 -4.81 -2.40 14.38
N LYS A 92 -4.62 -2.38 15.70
CA LYS A 92 -4.41 -1.17 16.49
C LYS A 92 -3.13 -1.29 17.29
N ALA A 93 -2.49 -0.15 17.53
CA ALA A 93 -1.39 -0.06 18.48
C ALA A 93 -1.86 -0.31 19.92
N ALA A 94 -0.92 -0.51 20.84
CA ALA A 94 -1.21 -0.76 22.25
C ALA A 94 -2.06 0.35 22.93
N ASP A 95 -1.99 1.59 22.43
CA ASP A 95 -2.81 2.72 22.87
C ASP A 95 -4.18 2.80 22.16
N GLY A 96 -4.53 1.79 21.35
CA GLY A 96 -5.76 1.75 20.55
C GLY A 96 -5.72 2.59 19.27
N ARG A 97 -4.58 3.21 18.94
CA ARG A 97 -4.41 4.06 17.75
C ARG A 97 -4.24 3.24 16.48
N ILE A 98 -4.71 3.78 15.35
CA ILE A 98 -4.35 3.27 14.03
C ILE A 98 -2.95 3.78 13.66
N VAL A 99 -2.06 2.85 13.30
CA VAL A 99 -0.72 3.17 12.80
C VAL A 99 -0.63 2.70 11.35
N LEU A 100 -0.28 3.61 10.45
CA LEU A 100 -0.10 3.33 9.02
C LEU A 100 1.38 3.44 8.66
N ALA A 101 1.88 2.51 7.86
CA ALA A 101 3.16 2.63 7.18
C ALA A 101 2.94 2.93 5.70
N VAL A 102 3.80 3.76 5.13
CA VAL A 102 3.90 3.95 3.68
C VAL A 102 5.31 3.68 3.21
N ASP A 103 5.45 2.85 2.18
CA ASP A 103 6.74 2.52 1.58
C ASP A 103 6.58 2.10 0.11
N VAL A 104 7.66 2.20 -0.67
CA VAL A 104 7.71 1.76 -2.06
C VAL A 104 8.42 0.41 -2.15
N SER A 105 7.75 -0.57 -2.75
CA SER A 105 8.36 -1.84 -3.12
C SER A 105 8.46 -1.96 -4.65
N ASN A 106 9.63 -2.35 -5.13
CA ASN A 106 9.94 -2.43 -6.54
C ASN A 106 9.60 -3.82 -7.10
N TRP A 107 8.73 -3.86 -8.10
CA TRP A 107 8.42 -5.08 -8.83
C TRP A 107 9.37 -5.23 -10.04
N LEU A 108 10.51 -5.86 -9.80
CA LEU A 108 11.58 -5.99 -10.78
C LEU A 108 11.19 -6.93 -11.93
N ARG A 109 11.43 -6.51 -13.17
CA ARG A 109 11.22 -7.27 -14.40
C ARG A 109 12.30 -6.94 -15.45
N PRO A 110 13.55 -7.37 -15.22
CA PRO A 110 14.64 -7.14 -16.18
C PRO A 110 14.32 -7.76 -17.55
N ASP A 111 13.73 -8.96 -17.57
CA ASP A 111 13.50 -9.77 -18.77
C ASP A 111 12.19 -9.45 -19.51
N ALA A 112 11.55 -8.30 -19.22
CA ALA A 112 10.29 -7.90 -19.84
C ALA A 112 10.45 -6.67 -20.77
N PRO A 113 11.36 -6.68 -21.76
CA PRO A 113 11.79 -5.49 -22.51
C PRO A 113 10.63 -4.70 -23.14
N THR A 114 9.58 -5.41 -23.56
CA THR A 114 8.41 -4.86 -24.26
C THR A 114 7.30 -4.38 -23.33
N SER A 115 7.42 -4.58 -22.01
CA SER A 115 6.42 -4.08 -21.07
C SER A 115 6.57 -2.58 -20.86
N ASN A 116 5.47 -1.86 -21.11
CA ASN A 116 5.42 -0.40 -21.09
C ASN A 116 5.68 0.17 -19.68
N ASP A 117 6.10 1.44 -19.67
CA ASP A 117 6.16 2.27 -18.46
C ASP A 117 6.94 1.62 -17.30
N ARG A 118 7.97 0.83 -17.63
CA ARG A 118 8.96 0.36 -16.66
C ARG A 118 9.92 1.50 -16.34
N LEU A 119 10.32 1.55 -15.08
CA LEU A 119 11.28 2.49 -14.53
C LEU A 119 12.55 1.77 -14.13
N PHE A 120 13.63 2.53 -13.98
CA PHE A 120 14.86 2.04 -13.37
C PHE A 120 14.72 2.08 -11.85
N CYS A 121 14.33 0.95 -11.27
CA CYS A 121 14.15 0.79 -9.83
C CYS A 121 15.51 0.67 -9.14
N HIS A 122 15.73 1.46 -8.09
CA HIS A 122 16.90 1.33 -7.23
C HIS A 122 16.83 0.04 -6.41
N VAL A 123 17.89 -0.76 -6.46
CA VAL A 123 18.07 -1.98 -5.67
C VAL A 123 19.31 -1.81 -4.83
N TYR A 124 19.14 -1.82 -3.51
CA TYR A 124 20.25 -1.70 -2.59
C TYR A 124 21.15 -2.95 -2.68
N GLY A 125 22.43 -2.72 -2.94
CA GLY A 125 23.41 -3.80 -2.94
C GLY A 125 23.76 -4.23 -1.51
N ARG A 126 24.35 -5.43 -1.37
CA ARG A 126 24.84 -5.87 -0.05
C ARG A 126 26.13 -5.12 0.30
N GLY A 127 26.11 -4.40 1.41
CA GLY A 127 27.29 -3.73 1.96
C GLY A 127 27.37 -2.25 1.56
N ASP A 128 28.29 -1.91 0.65
CA ASP A 128 28.53 -0.53 0.21
C ASP A 128 27.56 -0.10 -0.90
N ARG A 129 27.18 1.18 -0.91
CA ARG A 129 26.33 1.81 -1.94
C ARG A 129 26.89 1.71 -3.35
N LYS A 130 28.20 1.48 -3.49
CA LYS A 130 28.82 1.18 -4.80
C LYS A 130 28.27 -0.09 -5.47
N THR A 131 27.61 -0.95 -4.70
CA THR A 131 26.97 -2.17 -5.18
C THR A 131 25.48 -2.00 -5.47
N ASP A 132 24.94 -0.78 -5.26
CA ASP A 132 23.57 -0.43 -5.63
C ASP A 132 23.39 -0.58 -7.16
N GLN A 133 22.25 -1.10 -7.56
CA GLN A 133 21.91 -1.36 -8.96
C GLN A 133 20.62 -0.65 -9.35
N PHE A 134 20.48 -0.38 -10.64
CA PHE A 134 19.22 0.05 -11.22
C PHE A 134 18.68 -1.06 -12.12
N VAL A 135 17.57 -1.66 -11.71
CA VAL A 135 16.96 -2.80 -12.41
C VAL A 135 15.61 -2.36 -12.99
N PRO A 136 15.33 -2.61 -14.28
CA PRO A 136 14.03 -2.30 -14.87
C PRO A 136 12.87 -2.99 -14.13
N GLY A 137 11.83 -2.24 -13.81
CA GLY A 137 10.66 -2.75 -13.09
C GLY A 137 9.58 -1.69 -12.88
N TRP A 138 8.67 -1.95 -11.95
CA TRP A 138 7.63 -1.01 -11.56
C TRP A 138 7.66 -0.74 -10.05
N PRO A 139 7.85 0.53 -9.63
CA PRO A 139 7.70 0.91 -8.24
C PRO A 139 6.21 0.94 -7.86
N TYR A 140 5.86 0.28 -6.76
CA TYR A 140 4.53 0.33 -6.16
C TYR A 140 4.61 0.92 -4.76
N SER A 141 3.87 2.00 -4.52
CA SER A 141 3.66 2.59 -3.20
C SER A 141 2.56 1.85 -2.47
N PHE A 142 2.86 1.32 -1.29
CA PHE A 142 1.94 0.58 -0.44
C PHE A 142 1.61 1.38 0.81
N VAL A 143 0.35 1.32 1.24
CA VAL A 143 -0.06 1.78 2.57
C VAL A 143 -0.64 0.61 3.34
N ALA A 144 -0.10 0.36 4.54
CA ALA A 144 -0.49 -0.76 5.39
C ALA A 144 -0.79 -0.29 6.82
N ALA A 145 -1.81 -0.85 7.45
CA ALA A 145 -2.02 -0.73 8.89
C ALA A 145 -1.13 -1.72 9.64
N LEU A 146 -0.47 -1.23 10.68
CA LEU A 146 0.47 -1.98 11.51
C LEU A 146 -0.18 -2.45 12.81
N GLU A 147 0.23 -3.63 13.28
CA GLU A 147 -0.08 -4.12 14.62
C GLU A 147 1.08 -3.92 15.60
N SER A 148 0.78 -3.93 16.90
CA SER A 148 1.84 -3.94 17.92
C SER A 148 2.47 -5.33 18.04
N GLY A 149 3.75 -5.36 18.39
CA GLY A 149 4.47 -6.60 18.73
C GLY A 149 5.56 -6.97 17.73
N ARG A 150 6.11 -8.18 17.89
CA ARG A 150 7.24 -8.69 17.09
C ARG A 150 6.73 -9.57 15.96
N THR A 151 6.04 -8.93 15.03
CA THR A 151 5.33 -9.57 13.93
C THR A 151 5.61 -8.81 12.64
N SER A 152 5.66 -9.53 11.53
CA SER A 152 5.80 -8.99 10.18
C SER A 152 4.46 -8.92 9.45
N TRP A 153 3.35 -9.24 10.13
CA TRP A 153 2.03 -9.13 9.55
C TRP A 153 1.56 -7.68 9.53
N VAL A 154 0.96 -7.31 8.40
CA VAL A 154 0.37 -5.99 8.17
C VAL A 154 -0.93 -6.14 7.41
N ALA A 155 -1.86 -5.20 7.60
CA ALA A 155 -3.09 -5.13 6.81
C ALA A 155 -2.89 -4.13 5.67
N LEU A 156 -2.72 -4.62 4.44
CA LEU A 156 -2.59 -3.76 3.25
C LEU A 156 -3.91 -3.06 2.95
N LEU A 157 -3.87 -1.73 2.83
CA LEU A 157 -5.03 -0.87 2.58
C LEU A 157 -5.04 -0.26 1.17
N ASP A 158 -3.85 -0.04 0.62
CA ASP A 158 -3.71 0.53 -0.71
C ASP A 158 -2.39 0.14 -1.39
N ALA A 159 -2.43 0.08 -2.71
CA ALA A 159 -1.29 -0.07 -3.59
C ALA A 159 -1.49 0.85 -4.79
N VAL A 160 -0.49 1.68 -5.09
CA VAL A 160 -0.48 2.60 -6.23
C VAL A 160 0.81 2.39 -7.00
N ARG A 161 0.69 2.10 -8.29
CA ARG A 161 1.84 2.03 -9.20
C ARG A 161 2.32 3.45 -9.48
N LEU A 162 3.61 3.71 -9.30
CA LEU A 162 4.23 4.98 -9.67
C LEU A 162 4.68 4.92 -11.14
N GLY A 163 4.16 5.82 -11.95
CA GLY A 163 4.46 5.96 -13.37
C GLY A 163 5.60 6.93 -13.67
N PRO A 164 6.10 6.96 -14.92
CA PRO A 164 7.22 7.81 -15.30
C PRO A 164 6.96 9.32 -15.23
N ALA A 165 5.70 9.73 -15.34
CA ALA A 165 5.30 11.13 -15.26
C ALA A 165 4.88 11.56 -13.84
N ASP A 166 4.87 10.63 -12.89
CA ASP A 166 4.36 10.90 -11.54
C ASP A 166 5.41 11.59 -10.68
N ASP A 167 4.97 12.59 -9.93
CA ASP A 167 5.71 13.04 -8.75
C ASP A 167 5.37 12.13 -7.57
N ALA A 168 6.35 11.35 -7.13
CA ALA A 168 6.16 10.38 -6.04
C ALA A 168 5.66 11.02 -4.73
N THR A 169 6.02 12.28 -4.47
CA THR A 169 5.58 13.02 -3.28
C THR A 169 4.09 13.39 -3.39
N LEU A 170 3.67 13.90 -4.55
CA LEU A 170 2.26 14.22 -4.82
C LEU A 170 1.39 12.97 -4.80
N VAL A 171 1.84 11.87 -5.42
CA VAL A 171 1.11 10.60 -5.40
C VAL A 171 0.99 10.06 -3.97
N THR A 172 2.07 10.12 -3.18
CA THR A 172 2.03 9.70 -1.77
C THR A 172 1.02 10.53 -0.97
N ALA A 173 0.96 11.85 -1.18
CA ALA A 173 -0.01 12.72 -0.51
C ALA A 173 -1.45 12.36 -0.85
N ALA A 174 -1.74 12.20 -2.14
CA ALA A 174 -3.06 11.80 -2.62
C ALA A 174 -3.45 10.42 -2.08
N GLN A 175 -2.53 9.45 -2.10
CA GLN A 175 -2.74 8.10 -1.59
C GLN A 175 -3.06 8.10 -0.09
N LEU A 176 -2.24 8.77 0.73
CA LEU A 176 -2.44 8.85 2.18
C LEU A 176 -3.77 9.53 2.53
N ARG A 177 -4.09 10.65 1.87
CA ARG A 177 -5.38 11.31 2.02
C ARG A 177 -6.54 10.36 1.72
N ALA A 178 -6.51 9.70 0.57
CA ALA A 178 -7.56 8.79 0.14
C ALA A 178 -7.71 7.60 1.10
N VAL A 179 -6.62 7.07 1.65
CA VAL A 179 -6.66 6.02 2.68
C VAL A 179 -7.33 6.55 3.96
N VAL A 180 -6.88 7.68 4.48
CA VAL A 180 -7.43 8.27 5.72
C VAL A 180 -8.91 8.57 5.58
N GLU A 181 -9.32 9.17 4.46
CA GLU A 181 -10.74 9.46 4.18
C GLU A 181 -11.57 8.17 4.12
N ARG A 182 -11.08 7.10 3.48
CA ARG A 182 -11.77 5.80 3.49
C ARG A 182 -11.89 5.21 4.88
N LEU A 183 -10.84 5.32 5.72
CA LEU A 183 -10.87 4.85 7.10
C LEU A 183 -11.89 5.61 7.95
N VAL A 184 -12.00 6.92 7.78
CA VAL A 184 -13.01 7.75 8.44
C VAL A 184 -14.41 7.37 7.96
N GLN A 185 -14.61 7.20 6.65
CA GLN A 185 -15.89 6.78 6.07
C GLN A 185 -16.32 5.38 6.53
N ALA A 186 -15.37 4.47 6.70
CA ALA A 186 -15.61 3.13 7.28
C ALA A 186 -15.86 3.17 8.80
N GLY A 187 -15.75 4.34 9.44
CA GLY A 187 -16.02 4.53 10.85
C GLY A 187 -14.90 4.08 11.79
N HIS A 188 -13.70 3.82 11.27
CA HIS A 188 -12.54 3.43 12.09
C HIS A 188 -11.97 4.58 12.93
N TRP A 189 -12.26 5.83 12.55
CA TRP A 189 -11.88 7.02 13.30
C TRP A 189 -13.07 7.99 13.41
N ARG A 190 -13.26 8.55 14.59
CA ARG A 190 -14.29 9.56 14.91
C ARG A 190 -13.67 10.73 15.67
N PRO A 191 -14.29 11.93 15.66
CA PRO A 191 -13.87 13.03 16.52
C PRO A 191 -13.80 12.59 17.99
N GLY A 192 -12.64 12.78 18.60
CA GLY A 192 -12.35 12.31 19.97
C GLY A 192 -11.38 11.13 20.02
N ASP A 193 -11.23 10.37 18.94
CA ASP A 193 -10.24 9.30 18.83
C ASP A 193 -8.82 9.88 18.69
N LEU A 194 -7.81 9.09 19.07
CA LEU A 194 -6.41 9.43 18.82
C LEU A 194 -6.17 9.63 17.32
N LYS A 195 -5.38 10.65 16.98
CA LYS A 195 -4.97 10.90 15.60
C LYS A 195 -4.23 9.70 15.03
N ILE A 196 -4.49 9.38 13.76
CA ILE A 196 -3.85 8.29 13.03
C ILE A 196 -2.36 8.59 12.90
N LEU A 197 -1.50 7.66 13.31
CA LEU A 197 -0.05 7.81 13.18
C LEU A 197 0.37 7.29 11.80
N ILE A 198 1.13 8.07 11.05
CA ILE A 198 1.69 7.65 9.75
C ILE A 198 3.21 7.61 9.87
N VAL A 199 3.78 6.42 9.80
CA VAL A 199 5.23 6.18 9.82
C VAL A 199 5.79 6.04 8.42
N ARG A 200 6.99 6.57 8.21
CA ARG A 200 7.68 6.57 6.91
C ARG A 200 9.18 6.69 7.07
N ASP A 201 9.91 6.23 6.06
CA ASP A 201 11.36 6.29 6.04
C ASP A 201 11.88 7.69 5.63
N ALA A 202 13.19 7.78 5.38
CA ALA A 202 13.83 9.05 4.98
C ALA A 202 13.71 9.37 3.48
N GLY A 203 13.20 8.49 2.64
CA GLY A 203 13.01 8.74 1.19
C GLY A 203 11.96 9.80 0.87
N TYR A 204 11.33 10.36 1.90
CA TYR A 204 9.99 10.90 1.86
C TYR A 204 9.97 12.34 2.39
N ASP A 205 9.32 13.26 1.67
CA ASP A 205 9.24 14.66 2.09
C ASP A 205 8.20 14.85 3.21
N VAL A 206 8.68 14.88 4.46
CA VAL A 206 7.83 15.05 5.65
C VAL A 206 7.29 16.48 5.79
N ALA A 207 8.02 17.48 5.30
CA ALA A 207 7.60 18.87 5.40
C ALA A 207 6.41 19.14 4.48
N TYR A 208 6.54 18.73 3.21
CA TYR A 208 5.45 18.82 2.24
C TYR A 208 4.21 18.06 2.71
N LEU A 209 4.38 16.83 3.21
CA LEU A 209 3.23 16.02 3.64
C LEU A 209 2.57 16.51 4.92
N SER A 210 3.33 17.11 5.83
CA SER A 210 2.76 17.78 7.00
C SER A 210 1.83 18.92 6.58
N HIS A 211 2.20 19.65 5.52
CA HIS A 211 1.37 20.69 4.95
C HIS A 211 0.16 20.11 4.18
N ALA A 212 0.39 19.16 3.28
CA ALA A 212 -0.62 18.60 2.39
C ALA A 212 -1.72 17.79 3.11
N LEU A 213 -1.46 17.31 4.33
CA LEU A 213 -2.40 16.53 5.15
C LEU A 213 -2.81 17.26 6.44
N ALA A 214 -2.56 18.57 6.54
CA ALA A 214 -2.77 19.35 7.77
C ALA A 214 -4.23 19.40 8.26
N ASP A 215 -5.18 19.22 7.35
CA ASP A 215 -6.63 19.19 7.59
C ASP A 215 -7.14 17.82 8.06
N LEU A 216 -6.32 16.77 7.99
CA LEU A 216 -6.70 15.41 8.36
C LEU A 216 -6.32 15.07 9.82
N PRO A 217 -6.97 14.08 10.45
CA PRO A 217 -6.70 13.68 11.83
C PRO A 217 -5.44 12.81 11.93
N VAL A 218 -4.30 13.30 11.44
CA VAL A 218 -3.06 12.53 11.32
C VAL A 218 -1.90 13.15 12.11
N VAL A 219 -0.95 12.31 12.49
CA VAL A 219 0.38 12.68 12.99
C VAL A 219 1.41 11.96 12.13
N LEU A 220 2.35 12.71 11.56
CA LEU A 220 3.42 12.14 10.74
C LEU A 220 4.66 11.89 11.58
N VAL A 221 5.22 10.69 11.46
CA VAL A 221 6.52 10.32 12.03
C VAL A 221 7.41 9.87 10.88
N GLY A 222 8.40 10.69 10.57
CA GLY A 222 9.35 10.42 9.50
C GLY A 222 10.78 10.54 9.99
N ARG A 223 11.66 9.70 9.46
CA ARG A 223 13.10 9.92 9.58
C ARG A 223 13.49 11.07 8.66
N LEU A 224 14.17 12.09 9.19
CA LEU A 224 14.70 13.15 8.34
C LEU A 224 15.94 12.66 7.59
N ARG A 225 16.06 13.03 6.31
CA ARG A 225 17.32 12.82 5.59
C ARG A 225 18.43 13.67 6.21
N SER A 226 19.64 13.12 6.24
CA SER A 226 20.82 13.77 6.80
C SER A 226 21.29 15.00 6.03
N ASP A 227 20.80 15.20 4.80
CA ASP A 227 21.13 16.35 3.94
C ASP A 227 20.14 17.52 4.07
N ARG A 228 19.16 17.44 4.98
CA ARG A 228 18.21 18.54 5.22
C ARG A 228 18.80 19.58 6.16
N VAL A 229 18.68 20.85 5.78
CA VAL A 229 19.05 22.01 6.60
C VAL A 229 17.78 22.61 7.20
N MET A 230 17.72 22.66 8.53
CA MET A 230 16.61 23.32 9.24
C MET A 230 16.97 24.77 9.51
N LEU A 231 16.16 25.67 8.95
CA LEU A 231 16.27 27.10 9.25
C LEU A 231 15.31 27.43 10.39
N ARG A 232 15.77 28.27 11.31
CA ARG A 232 14.85 28.94 12.25
C ARG A 232 13.97 29.91 11.48
N ASP A 233 12.85 30.28 12.09
CA ASP A 233 12.07 31.43 11.62
C ASP A 233 13.01 32.64 11.43
N ALA A 234 12.93 33.27 10.26
CA ALA A 234 13.74 34.44 9.93
C ALA A 234 13.45 35.61 10.88
N GLY A 235 12.30 35.58 11.56
CA GLY A 235 11.81 36.66 12.40
C GLY A 235 11.37 37.86 11.56
N PRO A 236 10.94 38.96 12.20
CA PRO A 236 10.54 40.17 11.49
C PRO A 236 11.69 40.72 10.65
N ALA A 237 11.36 41.18 9.43
CA ALA A 237 12.31 41.75 8.51
C ALA A 237 13.11 42.88 9.18
N ARG A 238 14.43 42.69 9.31
CA ARG A 238 15.32 43.74 9.79
C ARG A 238 15.58 44.69 8.64
N SER A 239 15.22 45.97 8.78
CA SER A 239 15.64 47.00 7.83
C SER A 239 17.16 47.15 7.90
N GLY A 240 17.86 46.55 6.94
CA GLY A 240 19.28 46.85 6.73
C GLY A 240 19.43 48.23 6.05
N PRO A 241 20.53 48.96 6.28
CA PRO A 241 20.82 50.17 5.52
C PRO A 241 20.84 49.81 4.03
N LYS A 242 20.13 50.57 3.19
CA LYS A 242 20.30 50.48 1.74
C LYS A 242 21.76 50.84 1.46
N GLY A 243 22.54 49.89 0.96
CA GLY A 243 23.92 50.14 0.55
C GLY A 243 23.94 51.30 -0.44
N GLY A 244 24.75 52.32 -0.13
CA GLY A 244 25.03 53.45 -1.02
C GLY A 244 26.11 53.12 -2.03
#